data_AF-A0A7S0Z2U9-F1
#
_entry.id   AF-A0A7S0Z2U9-F1
#
_cell.length_a   1.000
_cell.length_b   1.000
_cell.length_c   1.000
_cell.angle_alpha   90.00
_cell.angle_beta   90.00
_cell.angle_gamma   90.00
#
_symmetry.space_group_name_H-M   'P 1'
#
loop_
_entity.id
_entity.type
_entity.pdbx_description
1 polymer ?
#
loop_
_entity_poly.entity_id
_entity_poly.type
_entity_poly.pdbx_seq_one_letter_code
_entity_poly.pdbx_strand_id
1 'polypeptide(L)'
;KEESYLIKYIFFFADICVLESDFLGKGPGLTSAAIIAAARHTVGVEPVWPPDLAAKTGHCSNEIADSVSRVMAVFCRDFPASVPPAARARSCDLGSPSSVDVSAQGGL
;
A
#
# COMPACT_ATOMS: atom_id res chain seq x y z
N LYS A 1 -18.11 -3.17 -11.26
CA LYS A 1 -18.46 -3.07 -9.80
C LYS A 1 -17.22 -2.74 -8.97
N GLU A 2 -16.11 -3.46 -9.14
CA GLU A 2 -14.83 -3.23 -8.46
C GLU A 2 -14.23 -1.85 -8.75
N GLU A 3 -14.27 -1.39 -10.00
CA GLU A 3 -13.77 -0.07 -10.40
C GLU A 3 -14.43 1.08 -9.62
N SER A 4 -15.75 0.98 -9.36
CA SER A 4 -16.48 1.99 -8.57
C SER A 4 -16.03 2.03 -7.10
N TYR A 5 -15.63 0.89 -6.52
CA TYR A 5 -15.09 0.85 -5.17
C TYR A 5 -13.64 1.34 -5.12
N LEU A 6 -12.84 1.02 -6.14
CA LEU A 6 -11.47 1.49 -6.26
C LEU A 6 -11.40 3.01 -6.23
N ILE A 7 -12.21 3.68 -7.06
CA ILE A 7 -12.26 5.15 -7.11
C ILE A 7 -12.69 5.74 -5.75
N LYS A 8 -13.67 5.12 -5.07
CA LYS A 8 -14.09 5.56 -3.73
C LYS A 8 -12.96 5.49 -2.71
N TYR A 9 -12.20 4.40 -2.69
CA TYR A 9 -11.05 4.26 -1.80
C TYR A 9 -9.91 5.22 -2.16
N ILE A 10 -9.68 5.49 -3.45
CA ILE A 10 -8.69 6.48 -3.88
C ILE A 10 -9.02 7.87 -3.31
N PHE A 11 -10.26 8.34 -3.47
CA PHE A 11 -10.66 9.64 -2.92
C PHE A 11 -10.63 9.66 -1.40
N PHE A 12 -11.14 8.61 -0.76
CA PHE A 12 -11.12 8.48 0.70
C PHE A 12 -9.69 8.50 1.28
N PHE A 13 -8.75 7.79 0.65
CA PHE A 13 -7.34 7.82 1.08
C PHE A 13 -6.66 9.15 0.76
N ALA A 14 -7.05 9.84 -0.32
CA ALA A 14 -6.59 11.19 -0.59
C ALA A 14 -7.01 12.16 0.53
N ASP A 15 -8.27 12.11 0.97
CA ASP A 15 -8.77 12.93 2.08
C ASP A 15 -7.99 12.65 3.38
N ILE A 16 -7.71 11.38 3.68
CA ILE A 16 -6.87 11.00 4.83
C ILE A 16 -5.47 11.61 4.72
N CYS A 17 -4.81 11.46 3.57
CA CYS A 17 -3.43 11.93 3.38
C CYS A 17 -3.32 13.47 3.46
N VAL A 18 -4.38 14.20 3.11
CA VAL A 18 -4.42 15.67 3.22
C VAL A 18 -4.51 16.11 4.68
N LEU A 19 -5.20 15.35 5.53
CA LEU A 19 -5.38 15.67 6.95
C LEU A 19 -4.20 15.25 7.82
N GLU A 20 -3.43 14.24 7.39
CA GLU A 20 -2.37 13.64 8.19
C GLU A 20 -1.00 14.30 8.01
N SER A 21 -0.39 14.68 9.15
CA SER A 21 0.92 15.32 9.17
C SER A 21 2.06 14.45 8.61
N ASP A 22 1.88 13.13 8.64
CA ASP A 22 2.83 12.14 8.12
C ASP A 22 3.08 12.23 6.61
N PHE A 23 2.21 12.92 5.88
CA PHE A 23 2.33 13.16 4.44
C PHE A 23 2.79 14.58 4.10
N LEU A 24 2.86 15.49 5.08
CA LEU A 24 3.46 16.81 4.90
C LEU A 24 4.97 16.65 4.66
N GLY A 25 5.41 16.92 3.43
CA GLY A 25 6.80 16.79 3.00
C GLY A 25 7.06 15.61 2.06
N LYS A 26 6.07 14.71 1.87
CA LYS A 26 6.12 13.73 0.78
C LYS A 26 5.71 14.39 -0.52
N GLY A 27 6.44 14.08 -1.60
CA GLY A 27 6.08 14.56 -2.93
C GLY A 27 4.67 14.06 -3.32
N PRO A 28 3.82 14.91 -3.93
CA PRO A 28 2.44 14.54 -4.27
C PRO A 28 2.35 13.36 -5.25
N GLY A 29 3.35 13.20 -6.13
CA GLY A 29 3.48 12.02 -7.00
C GLY A 29 3.62 10.72 -6.22
N LEU A 30 4.50 10.70 -5.21
CA LEU A 30 4.72 9.53 -4.36
C LEU A 30 3.49 9.21 -3.52
N THR A 31 2.86 10.23 -2.94
CA THR A 31 1.64 10.08 -2.13
C THR A 31 0.47 9.56 -2.97
N SER A 32 0.27 10.09 -4.18
CA SER A 32 -0.79 9.61 -5.08
C SER A 32 -0.55 8.17 -5.55
N ALA A 33 0.69 7.81 -5.85
CA ALA A 33 1.04 6.42 -6.19
C ALA A 33 0.76 5.46 -5.02
N ALA A 34 1.11 5.85 -3.80
CA ALA A 34 0.80 5.08 -2.59
C ALA A 34 -0.70 4.94 -2.34
N ILE A 35 -1.48 6.01 -2.54
CA ILE A 35 -2.95 5.97 -2.44
C ILE A 35 -3.54 4.96 -3.43
N ILE A 36 -3.09 4.97 -4.69
CA ILE A 36 -3.58 4.05 -5.71
C ILE A 36 -3.23 2.60 -5.33
N ALA A 37 -1.98 2.35 -4.90
CA ALA A 37 -1.57 1.02 -4.45
C ALA A 37 -2.36 0.54 -3.24
N ALA A 38 -2.55 1.38 -2.22
CA ALA A 38 -3.37 1.07 -1.04
C ALA A 38 -4.82 0.76 -1.42
N ALA A 39 -5.42 1.52 -2.33
CA ALA A 39 -6.79 1.30 -2.79
C ALA A 39 -6.93 -0.02 -3.57
N ARG A 40 -5.98 -0.32 -4.46
CA ARG A 40 -5.92 -1.61 -5.18
C ARG A 40 -5.79 -2.78 -4.22
N HIS A 41 -4.88 -2.65 -3.25
CA HIS A 41 -4.73 -3.63 -2.18
C HIS A 41 -6.04 -3.82 -1.42
N THR A 42 -6.70 -2.74 -1.02
CA THR A 42 -7.95 -2.79 -0.24
C THR A 42 -9.09 -3.50 -1.00
N VAL A 43 -9.21 -3.23 -2.31
CA VAL A 43 -10.30 -3.79 -3.14
C VAL A 43 -10.02 -5.22 -3.59
N GLY A 44 -8.77 -5.69 -3.61
CA GLY A 44 -8.48 -7.04 -4.13
C GLY A 44 -7.86 -7.09 -5.52
N VAL A 45 -7.40 -5.96 -6.06
CA VAL A 45 -6.93 -5.89 -7.44
C VAL A 45 -5.45 -6.28 -7.50
N GLU A 46 -5.18 -7.40 -8.16
CA GLU A 46 -3.81 -7.89 -8.41
C GLU A 46 -3.38 -7.69 -9.89
N PRO A 47 -2.08 -7.45 -10.15
CA PRO A 47 -1.05 -7.14 -9.15
C PRO A 47 -1.33 -5.79 -8.48
N VAL A 48 -1.02 -5.64 -7.18
CA VAL A 48 -1.22 -4.36 -6.47
C VAL A 48 -0.54 -3.20 -7.21
N TRP A 49 0.67 -3.40 -7.73
CA TRP A 49 1.42 -2.38 -8.48
C TRP A 49 1.97 -2.96 -9.81
N PRO A 50 1.20 -2.92 -10.91
CA PRO A 50 1.66 -3.42 -12.21
C PRO A 50 2.77 -2.54 -12.82
N PRO A 51 3.61 -3.10 -13.70
CA PRO A 51 4.66 -2.36 -14.42
C PRO A 51 4.15 -1.12 -15.16
N ASP A 52 2.94 -1.17 -15.72
CA ASP A 52 2.33 -0.04 -16.43
C ASP A 52 2.08 1.16 -15.50
N LEU A 53 1.73 0.93 -14.23
CA LEU A 53 1.58 2.02 -13.26
C LEU A 53 2.93 2.60 -12.87
N ALA A 54 3.96 1.76 -12.71
CA ALA A 54 5.31 2.22 -12.45
C ALA A 54 5.82 3.09 -13.62
N ALA A 55 5.60 2.67 -14.86
CA ALA A 55 5.97 3.43 -16.06
C ALA A 55 5.25 4.79 -16.15
N LYS A 56 3.96 4.85 -15.78
CA LYS A 56 3.16 6.09 -15.85
C LYS A 56 3.46 7.08 -14.72
N THR A 57 3.77 6.57 -13.53
CA THR A 57 4.00 7.40 -12.34
C THR A 57 5.47 7.72 -12.11
N GLY A 58 6.38 6.95 -12.72
CA GLY A 58 7.81 7.03 -12.44
C GLY A 58 8.20 6.46 -11.07
N HIS A 59 7.31 5.71 -10.41
CA HIS A 59 7.53 5.17 -9.08
C HIS A 59 7.45 3.64 -9.06
N CYS A 60 8.51 3.00 -8.55
CA CYS A 60 8.59 1.56 -8.35
C CYS A 60 7.92 1.15 -7.03
N SER A 61 7.60 -0.15 -6.89
CA SER A 61 6.87 -0.68 -5.71
C SER A 61 7.62 -0.46 -4.39
N ASN A 62 8.95 -0.55 -4.42
CA ASN A 62 9.83 -0.32 -3.28
C ASN A 62 9.80 1.15 -2.81
N GLU A 63 9.75 2.10 -3.73
CA GLU A 63 9.72 3.53 -3.40
C GLU A 63 8.41 3.94 -2.73
N ILE A 64 7.29 3.32 -3.12
CA ILE A 64 5.97 3.64 -2.58
C ILE A 64 5.63 2.83 -1.33
N ALA A 65 6.33 1.72 -1.05
CA ALA A 65 5.99 0.77 0.01
C ALA A 65 5.79 1.43 1.38
N ASP A 66 6.74 2.27 1.79
CA ASP A 66 6.66 2.98 3.08
C ASP A 66 5.44 3.90 3.16
N SER A 67 5.09 4.55 2.05
CA SER A 67 3.93 5.43 1.98
C SER A 67 2.63 4.63 1.98
N VAL A 68 2.58 3.50 1.29
CA VAL A 68 1.44 2.57 1.31
C VAL A 68 1.18 2.08 2.73
N SER A 69 2.23 1.61 3.42
CA SER A 69 2.13 1.13 4.80
C SER A 69 1.57 2.19 5.74
N ARG A 70 1.94 3.47 5.57
CA ARG A 70 1.39 4.56 6.37
C ARG A 70 -0.08 4.84 6.06
N VAL A 71 -0.47 4.86 4.78
CA VAL A 71 -1.88 5.03 4.39
C VAL A 71 -2.73 3.94 5.03
N MET A 72 -2.29 2.69 4.93
CA MET A 72 -2.99 1.54 5.50
C MET A 72 -3.00 1.57 7.03
N ALA A 73 -1.92 2.00 7.67
CA ALA A 73 -1.86 2.13 9.12
C ALA A 73 -2.89 3.15 9.65
N VAL A 74 -2.98 4.32 9.02
CA VAL A 74 -3.99 5.33 9.37
C VAL A 74 -5.40 4.81 9.11
N PHE A 75 -5.62 4.18 7.96
CA PHE A 75 -6.93 3.60 7.63
C PHE A 75 -7.38 2.55 8.66
N CYS A 76 -6.50 1.64 9.06
CA CYS A 76 -6.81 0.61 10.04
C CYS A 76 -7.00 1.18 11.47
N ARG A 77 -6.25 2.22 11.82
CA ARG A 77 -6.33 2.89 13.13
C ARG A 77 -7.66 3.63 13.29
N ASP A 78 -8.03 4.42 12.29
CA ASP A 78 -9.14 5.37 12.40
C ASP A 78 -10.47 4.79 11.88
N PHE A 79 -10.41 3.81 10.98
CA PHE A 79 -11.59 3.21 10.33
C PHE A 79 -11.59 1.67 10.39
N PRO A 80 -11.42 1.05 11.57
CA PRO A 80 -11.28 -0.41 11.70
C PRO A 80 -12.50 -1.20 11.18
N ALA A 81 -13.70 -0.61 11.23
CA ALA A 81 -14.93 -1.23 10.73
C ALA A 81 -15.07 -1.18 9.19
N SER A 82 -14.34 -0.27 8.54
CA SER A 82 -14.36 -0.09 7.09
C SER A 82 -13.35 -0.98 6.37
N VAL A 83 -12.43 -1.62 7.10
CA VAL A 83 -11.43 -2.52 6.54
C VAL A 83 -12.12 -3.81 6.07
N PRO A 84 -12.15 -4.11 4.75
CA PRO A 84 -12.80 -5.32 4.29
C PRO A 84 -12.05 -6.57 4.80
N PRO A 85 -12.76 -7.68 5.10
CA PRO A 85 -12.13 -8.92 5.60
C PRO A 85 -11.00 -9.42 4.71
N ALA A 86 -11.16 -9.29 3.39
CA ALA A 86 -10.16 -9.64 2.40
C ALA A 86 -8.89 -8.76 2.46
N ALA A 87 -9.00 -7.49 2.87
CA ALA A 87 -7.83 -6.64 3.10
C ALA A 87 -7.14 -6.99 4.42
N ARG A 88 -7.88 -7.27 5.50
CA ARG A 88 -7.30 -7.68 6.80
C ARG A 88 -6.44 -8.93 6.68
N ALA A 89 -6.87 -9.91 5.89
CA ALA A 89 -6.08 -11.13 5.63
C ALA A 89 -4.77 -10.85 4.87
N ARG A 90 -4.75 -9.80 4.02
CA ARG A 90 -3.60 -9.44 3.17
C ARG A 90 -2.68 -8.39 3.78
N SER A 91 -3.14 -7.65 4.80
CA SER A 91 -2.29 -6.76 5.60
C SER A 91 -1.19 -7.51 6.35
N CYS A 92 -1.35 -8.82 6.56
CA CYS A 92 -0.32 -9.70 7.14
C CYS A 92 0.79 -10.09 6.15
N ASP A 93 0.60 -9.87 4.84
CA ASP A 93 1.51 -10.33 3.78
C ASP A 93 2.39 -9.21 3.18
N LEU A 94 2.14 -7.94 3.52
CA LEU A 94 2.89 -6.80 2.96
C LEU A 94 4.25 -6.54 3.63
N GLY A 95 4.73 -7.45 4.48
CA GLY A 95 6.08 -7.36 5.03
C GLY A 95 6.34 -8.27 6.23
N SER A 96 6.63 -9.55 5.98
CA SER A 96 7.71 -10.19 6.74
C SER A 96 9.02 -9.86 6.02
N PRO A 97 9.89 -9.00 6.60
CA PRO A 97 11.25 -8.88 6.11
C PRO A 97 11.96 -10.21 6.42
N SER A 98 12.20 -10.99 5.37
CA SER A 98 13.22 -12.05 5.29
C SER A 98 13.32 -13.00 6.48
N SER A 99 12.69 -14.18 6.35
CA SER A 99 13.31 -15.40 6.91
C SER A 99 14.60 -15.62 6.12
N VAL A 100 15.72 -15.10 6.61
CA VAL A 100 17.03 -15.51 6.13
C VAL A 100 17.22 -16.96 6.57
N ASP A 101 17.12 -17.87 5.61
CA ASP A 101 17.54 -19.25 5.78
C ASP A 101 19.06 -19.24 5.95
N VAL A 102 19.52 -19.16 7.20
CA VAL A 102 20.89 -19.55 7.55
C VAL A 102 20.87 -21.06 7.69
N SER A 103 20.89 -21.76 6.55
CA SER A 103 21.34 -23.14 6.48
C SER A 103 22.78 -23.18 6.02
N ALA A 104 23.59 -23.77 6.90
CA ALA A 104 25.00 -24.03 6.80
C ALA A 104 25.45 -24.71 5.49
N GLN A 105 26.69 -24.41 5.08
CA GLN A 105 27.69 -25.33 4.50
C GLN A 105 29.05 -24.60 4.55
N GLY A 106 29.95 -24.93 5.47
CA GLY A 106 30.96 -25.99 5.35
C GLY A 106 32.33 -25.28 5.32
N GLY A 107 33.21 -25.42 6.31
CA GLY A 107 33.90 -26.65 6.63
C GLY A 107 35.17 -26.75 5.79
N LEU A 108 36.26 -26.13 6.26
CA LEU A 108 37.67 -26.58 6.25
C LEU A 108 38.59 -25.44 6.70
#